data_AF-Q8KSG9-F1
#
_entry.id   AF-Q8KSG9-F1
#
_cell.length_a   1.000
_cell.length_b   1.000
_cell.length_c   1.000
_cell.angle_alpha   90.00
_cell.angle_beta   90.00
_cell.angle_gamma   90.00
#
_symmetry.space_group_name_H-M   'P 1'
#
loop_
_entity.id
_entity.type
_entity.pdbx_description
1 polymer ?
#
loop_
_entity_poly.entity_id
_entity_poly.type
_entity_poly.pdbx_seq_one_letter_code
_entity_poly.pdbx_strand_id
1 'polypeptide(L)'
;MATYGRVNRYGFIETPYRRVDWDTHKVTDKIDYLTADEEDNFIVAQGNSVLNEDGSFASDVVLARKGDENVEVSIDQVDYMDVSPKQIVAVATAAIPFWKTMTQTVP
;
A
#
# COMPACT_ATOMS: atom_id res chain seq x y z
N MET A 1 -5.67 -13.76 -7.32
CA MET A 1 -6.40 -14.16 -6.12
C MET A 1 -5.43 -14.18 -4.95
N ALA A 2 -5.71 -13.33 -3.96
CA ALA A 2 -5.17 -13.28 -2.60
C ALA A 2 -3.65 -13.45 -2.42
N THR A 3 -2.89 -12.42 -2.76
CA THR A 3 -1.51 -12.20 -2.28
C THR A 3 -1.62 -10.87 -1.55
N TYR A 4 -1.66 -10.74 -0.22
CA TYR A 4 -0.55 -10.84 0.72
C TYR A 4 -1.07 -10.74 2.17
N GLY A 5 -2.21 -11.35 2.46
CA GLY A 5 -2.75 -11.39 3.81
C GLY A 5 -1.86 -12.25 4.71
N ARG A 6 -1.19 -11.64 5.70
CA ARG A 6 -0.40 -12.37 6.68
C ARG A 6 -1.37 -13.05 7.64
N VAL A 7 -1.27 -14.37 7.80
CA VAL A 7 -2.12 -15.10 8.75
C VAL A 7 -1.46 -15.00 10.12
N ASN A 8 -2.10 -14.32 11.06
CA ASN A 8 -1.64 -14.27 12.46
C ASN A 8 -1.79 -15.66 13.11
N ARG A 9 -1.17 -15.90 14.27
CA ARG A 9 -1.24 -17.18 15.03
C ARG A 9 -2.67 -17.61 15.40
N TYR A 10 -3.61 -16.67 15.33
CA TYR A 10 -5.03 -16.86 15.61
C TYR A 10 -5.86 -17.20 14.34
N GLY A 11 -5.25 -17.21 13.15
CA GLY A 11 -5.93 -17.53 11.89
C GLY A 11 -6.58 -16.34 11.18
N PHE A 12 -6.45 -15.13 11.71
CA PHE A 12 -6.95 -13.91 11.07
C PHE A 12 -6.00 -13.42 9.96
N ILE A 13 -6.59 -12.88 8.90
CA ILE A 13 -5.89 -12.29 7.77
C ILE A 13 -5.59 -10.83 8.10
N GLU A 14 -4.31 -10.47 8.11
CA GLU A 14 -3.83 -9.11 8.32
C GLU A 14 -3.27 -8.55 7.01
N THR A 15 -3.63 -7.31 6.70
CA THR A 15 -3.16 -6.60 5.50
C THR A 15 -2.14 -5.54 5.91
N PRO A 16 -1.00 -5.42 5.20
CA PRO A 16 -0.03 -4.37 5.49
C PRO A 16 -0.54 -3.00 5.04
N TYR A 17 -0.45 -2.02 5.94
CA TYR A 17 -0.78 -0.62 5.70
C TYR A 17 0.39 0.29 6.11
N ARG A 18 0.61 1.38 5.36
CA ARG A 18 1.60 2.41 5.74
C ARG A 18 0.95 3.40 6.69
N ARG A 19 1.61 3.68 7.80
CA ARG A 19 1.11 4.67 8.77
C ARG A 19 1.35 6.09 8.27
N VAL A 20 0.32 6.93 8.33
CA VAL A 20 0.43 8.37 8.12
C VAL A 20 0.67 9.03 9.47
N ASP A 21 1.61 9.97 9.50
CA ASP A 21 1.91 10.72 10.71
C ASP A 21 0.95 11.92 10.81
N TRP A 22 0.16 12.01 11.88
CA TRP A 22 -0.85 13.07 12.04
C TRP A 22 -0.26 14.47 12.28
N ASP A 23 1.00 14.58 12.72
CA ASP A 23 1.64 15.89 12.96
C ASP A 23 2.20 16.47 11.66
N THR A 24 2.76 15.61 10.81
CA THR A 24 3.44 16.03 9.57
C THR A 24 2.63 15.75 8.29
N HIS A 25 1.53 15.00 8.39
CA HIS A 25 0.70 14.50 7.27
C HIS A 25 1.50 13.78 6.20
N LYS A 26 2.59 13.11 6.63
CA LYS A 26 3.50 12.36 5.77
C LYS A 26 3.28 10.87 5.92
N VAL A 27 3.33 10.17 4.79
CA VAL A 27 3.30 8.72 4.77
C VAL A 27 4.65 8.20 5.23
N THR A 28 4.67 7.56 6.40
CA THR A 28 5.89 6.98 6.96
C THR A 28 6.28 5.67 6.26
N ASP A 29 7.51 5.21 6.46
CA ASP A 29 7.94 3.88 6.02
C ASP A 29 7.52 2.77 7.01
N LYS A 30 6.82 3.14 8.09
CA LYS A 30 6.33 2.18 9.08
C LYS A 30 5.11 1.46 8.53
N ILE A 31 5.24 0.13 8.44
CA ILE A 31 4.17 -0.78 8.01
C ILE A 31 3.57 -1.42 9.26
N ASP A 32 2.29 -1.18 9.47
CA ASP A 32 1.47 -1.85 10.47
C ASP A 32 0.56 -2.86 9.77
N TYR A 33 0.34 -4.01 10.41
CA TYR A 33 -0.52 -5.06 9.89
C TYR A 33 -1.86 -4.97 10.61
N LEU A 34 -2.92 -4.64 9.88
CA LEU A 34 -4.25 -4.47 10.44
C LEU A 34 -5.16 -5.62 10.00
N THR A 35 -5.98 -6.09 10.92
CA THR A 35 -7.11 -6.97 10.59
C THR A 35 -8.25 -6.17 9.94
N ALA A 36 -9.18 -6.85 9.27
CA ALA A 36 -10.32 -6.18 8.62
C ALA A 36 -11.21 -5.38 9.60
N ASP A 37 -11.32 -5.84 10.86
CA ASP A 37 -12.08 -5.14 11.91
C ASP A 37 -11.34 -3.89 12.40
N GLU A 38 -10.01 -3.97 12.54
CA GLU A 38 -9.20 -2.81 12.89
C GLU A 38 -9.20 -1.76 11.79
N GLU A 39 -9.06 -2.16 10.52
CA GLU A 39 -9.11 -1.26 9.36
C GLU A 39 -10.41 -0.44 9.32
N ASP A 40 -11.56 -1.04 9.63
CA ASP A 40 -12.87 -0.38 9.60
C ASP A 40 -12.95 0.86 10.52
N ASN A 41 -12.14 0.85 11.59
CA ASN A 41 -12.06 1.96 12.54
C ASN A 41 -11.17 3.13 12.07
N PHE A 42 -10.39 2.94 11.00
CA PHE A 42 -9.44 3.92 10.50
C PHE A 42 -9.80 4.41 9.09
N ILE A 43 -9.26 5.56 8.71
CA ILE A 43 -9.42 6.10 7.36
C ILE A 43 -8.17 5.77 6.55
N VAL A 44 -8.34 4.90 5.55
CA VAL A 44 -7.23 4.40 4.71
C VAL A 44 -7.24 5.12 3.36
N ALA A 45 -6.23 5.93 3.09
CA ALA A 45 -6.02 6.54 1.79
C ALA A 45 -5.64 5.50 0.72
N GLN A 46 -6.11 5.71 -0.51
CA GLN A 46 -5.76 4.83 -1.62
C GLN A 46 -4.28 4.96 -2.01
N GLY A 47 -3.64 3.81 -2.28
CA GLY A 47 -2.24 3.71 -2.72
C GLY A 47 -1.96 4.26 -4.12
N ASN A 48 -2.96 4.78 -4.83
CA ASN A 48 -2.83 5.49 -6.10
C ASN A 48 -2.67 7.02 -5.93
N SER A 49 -2.79 7.54 -4.71
CA SER A 49 -2.65 8.96 -4.41
C SER A 49 -1.24 9.44 -4.76
N VAL A 50 -1.15 10.63 -5.36
CA VAL A 50 0.14 11.21 -5.74
C VAL A 50 0.83 11.72 -4.48
N LEU A 51 2.03 11.20 -4.21
CA LEU A 51 2.89 11.63 -3.12
C LEU A 51 4.07 12.45 -3.66
N ASN A 52 4.52 13.42 -2.88
CA ASN A 52 5.76 14.16 -3.09
C ASN A 52 6.97 13.30 -2.68
N GLU A 53 8.18 13.69 -3.10
CA GLU A 53 9.44 12.99 -2.74
C GLU A 53 9.67 12.90 -1.22
N ASP A 54 9.11 13.83 -0.46
CA ASP A 54 9.19 13.87 1.00
C ASP A 54 8.17 12.95 1.71
N GLY A 55 7.25 12.34 0.96
CA GLY A 55 6.21 11.45 1.49
C GLY A 55 4.90 12.15 1.87
N SER A 56 4.80 13.47 1.70
CA SER A 56 3.54 14.22 1.81
C SER A 56 2.63 13.99 0.61
N PHE A 57 1.32 14.11 0.80
CA PHE A 57 0.36 14.11 -0.30
C PHE A 57 0.53 15.35 -1.20
N ALA A 58 0.40 15.17 -2.52
CA ALA A 58 0.45 16.28 -3.47
C ALA A 58 -0.87 17.06 -3.56
N SER A 59 -1.98 16.43 -3.19
CA SER A 59 -3.30 17.03 -3.08
C SER A 59 -3.71 17.17 -1.62
N ASP A 60 -4.48 18.22 -1.32
CA ASP A 60 -5.08 18.46 0.00
C ASP A 60 -6.25 17.52 0.31
N VAL A 61 -6.93 17.06 -0.75
CA VAL A 61 -8.03 16.09 -0.71
C VAL A 61 -7.56 14.80 -1.37
N VAL A 62 -7.80 13.68 -0.69
CA VAL A 62 -7.45 12.35 -1.18
C VAL A 62 -8.64 11.41 -1.05
N LEU A 63 -8.71 10.44 -1.97
CA LEU A 63 -9.72 9.40 -1.90
C LEU A 63 -9.28 8.38 -0.86
N ALA A 64 -10.08 8.26 0.19
CA ALA A 64 -9.90 7.28 1.25
C ALA A 64 -11.05 6.27 1.26
N ARG A 65 -10.84 5.19 2.00
CA ARG A 65 -11.84 4.19 2.30
C ARG A 65 -12.04 4.16 3.81
N LYS A 66 -13.31 4.16 4.22
CA LYS A 66 -13.71 3.95 5.61
C LYS A 66 -14.70 2.80 5.63
N GLY A 67 -14.27 1.65 6.13
CA GLY A 67 -15.04 0.40 6.04
C GLY A 67 -15.32 0.01 4.60
N ASP A 68 -16.59 -0.01 4.20
CA ASP A 68 -16.98 -0.40 2.83
C ASP A 68 -17.25 0.78 1.88
N GLU A 69 -17.13 2.02 2.37
CA GLU A 69 -17.43 3.21 1.57
C GLU A 69 -16.15 3.97 1.18
N ASN A 70 -16.11 4.44 -0.08
CA ASN A 70 -15.07 5.36 -0.54
C ASN A 70 -15.52 6.80 -0.29
N VAL A 71 -14.70 7.54 0.44
CA VAL A 71 -14.95 8.92 0.85
C VAL A 71 -13.77 9.79 0.45
N GLU A 72 -14.04 10.99 -0.05
CA GLU A 72 -13.01 12.00 -0.25
C GLU A 72 -12.85 12.79 1.05
N VAL A 73 -11.65 12.73 1.62
CA VAL A 73 -11.33 13.38 2.89
C VAL A 73 -10.07 14.23 2.72
N SER A 74 -9.93 15.24 3.57
CA SER A 74 -8.69 15.98 3.69
C SER A 74 -7.59 15.08 4.27
N ILE A 75 -6.34 15.37 3.90
CA ILE A 75 -5.15 14.63 4.37
C ILE A 75 -5.01 14.60 5.90
N ASP A 76 -5.63 15.55 6.61
CA ASP A 76 -5.66 15.63 8.08
C ASP A 76 -6.44 14.50 8.76
N GLN A 77 -7.41 13.92 8.04
CA GLN A 77 -8.24 12.83 8.56
C GLN A 77 -7.69 11.45 8.18
N VAL A 78 -6.58 11.36 7.46
CA VAL A 78 -6.02 10.09 6.99
C VAL A 78 -5.11 9.48 8.04
N ASP A 79 -5.38 8.24 8.43
CA ASP A 79 -4.59 7.50 9.42
C ASP A 79 -3.57 6.57 8.75
N TYR A 80 -3.99 5.91 7.67
CA TYR A 80 -3.21 4.90 6.98
C TYR A 80 -3.29 5.08 5.47
N MET A 81 -2.34 4.48 4.75
CA MET A 81 -2.34 4.42 3.30
C MET A 81 -2.14 2.98 2.84
N ASP A 82 -2.93 2.56 1.86
CA ASP A 82 -2.81 1.24 1.23
C ASP A 82 -1.45 1.05 0.56
N VAL A 83 -0.83 -0.12 0.78
CA VAL A 83 0.43 -0.47 0.12
C VAL A 83 0.13 -0.85 -1.33
N SER A 84 0.41 0.07 -2.25
CA SER A 84 0.12 -0.14 -3.67
C SER A 84 0.72 -1.46 -4.19
N PRO A 85 -0.07 -2.30 -4.90
CA PRO A 85 0.41 -3.57 -5.42
C PRO A 85 1.58 -3.41 -6.41
N LYS A 86 1.74 -2.24 -7.05
CA LYS A 86 2.92 -1.94 -7.90
C LYS A 86 4.24 -2.00 -7.12
N GLN A 87 4.23 -1.64 -5.85
CA GLN A 87 5.42 -1.59 -5.00
C GLN A 87 5.82 -2.99 -4.51
N ILE A 88 4.84 -3.87 -4.27
CA ILE A 88 5.09 -5.26 -3.86
C ILE A 88 5.50 -6.13 -5.05
N VAL A 89 4.99 -5.87 -6.26
CA VAL A 89 5.40 -6.58 -7.48
C VAL A 89 6.88 -6.36 -7.81
N ALA A 90 7.47 -5.21 -7.46
CA ALA A 90 8.90 -4.97 -7.68
C ALA A 90 9.80 -5.94 -6.88
N VAL A 91 9.41 -6.30 -5.65
CA VAL A 91 10.17 -7.23 -4.80
C VAL A 91 9.98 -8.69 -5.25
N ALA A 92 8.77 -9.07 -5.67
CA ALA A 92 8.52 -10.43 -6.17
C ALA A 92 9.11 -10.68 -7.57
N THR A 93 9.19 -9.66 -8.43
CA THR A 93 9.74 -9.79 -9.80
C THR A 93 11.27 -9.72 -9.83
N ALA A 94 11.94 -9.31 -8.75
CA ALA A 94 13.40 -9.43 -8.61
C ALA A 94 13.87 -10.89 -8.52
N ALA A 95 12.97 -11.85 -8.26
CA ALA A 95 13.24 -13.29 -8.31
C ALA A 95 13.07 -13.91 -9.72
N ILE A 96 12.97 -13.09 -10.77
CA ILE A 96 13.23 -13.54 -12.15
C ILE A 96 14.50 -12.83 -12.64
N PRO A 97 15.70 -13.30 -12.23
CA PRO A 97 16.93 -12.88 -12.87
C PRO A 97 17.02 -13.52 -14.27
N PHE A 98 16.90 -12.69 -15.30
CA PHE A 98 17.48 -12.83 -16.65
C PHE A 98 17.34 -14.17 -17.42
N TRP A 99 16.69 -14.11 -18.59
CA TRP A 99 17.36 -14.59 -19.82
C TRP A 99 17.05 -13.69 -21.02
N LYS A 100 17.90 -12.68 -21.23
CA LYS A 100 18.16 -12.11 -22.55
C LYS A 100 19.27 -12.95 -23.18
N THR A 101 19.18 -13.11 -24.50
CA THR A 101 20.23 -13.59 -25.43
C THR A 101 20.27 -15.10 -25.67
N MET A 102 19.69 -15.50 -26.81
CA MET A 102 20.38 -16.33 -27.81
C MET A 102 19.65 -16.22 -29.15
N THR A 103 19.78 -15.05 -29.80
CA THR A 103 19.86 -15.01 -31.26
C THR A 103 21.17 -15.69 -31.65
N GLN A 104 21.12 -16.97 -32.02
CA GLN A 104 22.09 -17.49 -32.96
C GLN A 104 21.40 -18.53 -33.85
N THR A 105 21.14 -18.06 -35.06
CA THR A 105 20.90 -18.81 -36.28
C THR A 105 21.84 -20.02 -36.33
N VAL A 106 21.28 -21.22 -36.40
CA VAL A 106 22.01 -22.44 -36.76
C VAL A 106 21.95 -22.58 -38.29
N PRO A 107 23.10 -22.79 -38.99
CA PRO A 107 23.11 -23.17 -40.40
C PRO A 107 22.65 -24.61 -40.62
#